data_AF-A0A0Q4B8P7-F1
#
_entry.id   AF-A0A0Q4B8P7-F1
#
_cell.length_a   1.000
_cell.length_b   1.000
_cell.length_c   1.000
_cell.angle_alpha   90.00
_cell.angle_beta   90.00
_cell.angle_gamma   90.00
#
_symmetry.space_group_name_H-M   'P 1'
#
loop_
_entity.id
_entity.type
_entity.pdbx_description
1 polymer ?
#
loop_
_entity_poly.entity_id
_entity_poly.type
_entity_poly.pdbx_seq_one_letter_code
_entity_poly.pdbx_strand_id
1 'polypeptide(L)' 'MTEASSELETPITELEVWHSEENAKLMRSYGDVIKKACGGSLGVPALYNERTKKALCGMRVTKEDILKWARE' A
#
# COMPACT_ATOMS: atom_id res chain seq x y z
N MET A 1 5.49 -3.40 -9.83
CA MET A 1 4.26 -2.61 -9.65
C MET A 1 3.58 -2.28 -10.98
N THR A 2 4.33 -1.92 -12.02
CA THR A 2 3.81 -1.58 -13.37
C THR A 2 2.93 -2.66 -14.00
N GLU A 3 3.28 -3.93 -13.86
CA GLU A 3 2.46 -5.03 -14.41
C GLU A 3 1.16 -5.30 -13.64
N ALA A 4 1.12 -5.04 -12.33
CA ALA A 4 -0.09 -5.24 -11.53
C ALA A 4 -1.11 -4.15 -11.83
N SER A 5 -0.65 -2.92 -12.03
CA SER A 5 -1.52 -1.79 -12.38
C SER A 5 -2.20 -1.95 -13.74
N SER A 6 -1.59 -2.70 -14.67
CA SER A 6 -2.17 -2.92 -16.01
C SER A 6 -3.27 -4.00 -16.01
N GLU A 7 -3.26 -4.88 -15.00
CA GLU A 7 -4.19 -6.01 -14.83
C GLU A 7 -5.31 -5.72 -13.81
N LEU A 8 -5.19 -4.60 -13.10
CA LEU A 8 -6.17 -4.11 -12.15
C LEU A 8 -7.06 -3.07 -12.81
N GLU A 9 -8.35 -3.38 -12.89
CA GLU A 9 -9.38 -2.42 -13.32
C GLU A 9 -9.54 -1.25 -12.33
N THR A 10 -8.99 -1.38 -11.11
CA THR A 10 -8.96 -0.33 -10.10
C THR A 10 -7.65 0.46 -10.20
N PRO A 11 -7.70 1.80 -10.33
CA PRO A 11 -6.49 2.61 -10.42
C PRO A 11 -5.67 2.52 -9.13
N ILE A 12 -4.38 2.25 -9.27
CA ILE A 12 -3.42 2.34 -8.16
C ILE A 12 -2.90 3.77 -8.11
N THR A 13 -3.20 4.50 -7.04
CA THR A 13 -2.67 5.84 -6.82
C THR A 13 -1.34 5.74 -6.09
N GLU A 14 -0.25 6.07 -6.80
CA GLU A 14 1.08 6.15 -6.20
C GLU A 14 1.26 7.52 -5.54
N LEU A 15 1.39 7.53 -4.22
CA LEU A 15 1.61 8.75 -3.43
C LEU A 15 3.05 8.78 -2.93
N GLU A 16 3.83 9.72 -3.45
CA GLU A 16 5.19 9.93 -2.96
C GLU A 16 5.16 10.63 -1.59
N VAL A 17 5.76 10.01 -0.58
CA VAL A 17 5.77 10.51 0.80
C VAL A 17 7.03 11.30 1.15
N TRP A 18 8.12 11.15 0.40
CA TRP A 18 9.40 11.79 0.75
C TRP A 18 9.43 13.30 0.47
N HIS A 19 8.73 13.76 -0.57
CA HIS A 19 8.69 15.18 -0.94
C HIS A 19 7.32 15.84 -0.72
N SER A 20 6.31 15.10 -0.26
CA SER A 20 5.00 15.66 0.06
C SER A 20 4.66 15.43 1.53
N GLU A 21 4.63 16.52 2.30
CA GLU A 21 4.27 16.48 3.72
C GLU A 21 2.84 16.00 3.93
N GLU A 22 1.92 16.35 3.03
CA GLU A 22 0.52 15.91 3.08
C GLU A 22 0.42 14.39 2.92
N ASN A 23 1.14 13.81 1.96
CA ASN A 23 1.19 12.36 1.75
C ASN A 23 1.89 11.66 2.93
N ALA A 24 2.93 12.27 3.50
CA ALA A 24 3.59 11.74 4.68
C ALA A 24 2.65 11.73 5.91
N LYS A 25 1.84 12.78 6.10
CA LYS A 25 0.80 12.82 7.15
C LYS A 25 -0.26 11.75 6.91
N LEU A 26 -0.70 11.56 5.67
CA LEU A 26 -1.66 10.52 5.31
C LEU A 26 -1.09 9.12 5.59
N MET A 27 0.14 8.84 5.18
CA MET A 27 0.83 7.57 5.49
C MET A 27 0.95 7.33 7.01
N ARG A 28 1.30 8.37 7.78
CA ARG A 28 1.34 8.29 9.25
C ARG A 28 -0.03 8.03 9.86
N SER A 29 -1.09 8.56 9.27
CA SER A 29 -2.48 8.33 9.70
C SER A 29 -2.88 6.86 9.50
N TYR A 30 -2.38 6.23 8.43
CA TYR A 30 -2.48 4.78 8.20
C TYR A 30 -1.43 3.97 8.95
N GLY A 31 -0.57 4.63 9.73
CA GLY A 31 0.56 4.03 10.40
C GLY A 31 0.18 2.91 11.34
N ASP A 32 -0.93 3.01 12.07
CA ASP A 32 -1.42 1.94 12.95
C ASP A 32 -1.81 0.68 12.17
N VAL A 33 -2.51 0.84 11.03
CA VAL A 33 -2.94 -0.29 10.19
C VAL A 33 -1.73 -0.94 9.52
N ILE A 34 -0.84 -0.13 8.97
CA ILE A 34 0.41 -0.59 8.36
C ILE A 34 1.27 -1.28 9.42
N LYS A 35 1.42 -0.70 10.61
CA LYS A 35 2.20 -1.28 11.72
C LYS A 35 1.63 -2.63 12.17
N LYS A 36 0.30 -2.76 12.22
CA LYS A 36 -0.39 -4.01 12.57
C LYS A 36 -0.24 -5.08 11.48
N ALA A 37 -0.30 -4.70 10.21
CA ALA A 37 -0.10 -5.62 9.08
C ALA A 37 1.37 -6.00 8.88
N CYS A 38 2.29 -5.09 9.19
CA CYS A 38 3.71 -5.19 8.85
C CYS A 38 4.63 -5.39 10.05
N GLY A 39 4.08 -5.64 11.24
CA GLY A 39 4.84 -6.05 12.42
C GLY A 39 5.77 -4.99 13.00
N GLY A 40 5.47 -3.69 12.84
CA GLY A 40 6.25 -2.61 13.47
C GLY A 40 7.05 -1.72 12.53
N SER A 41 7.34 -2.17 11.30
CA SER A 41 8.14 -1.41 10.34
C SER A 41 7.24 -0.71 9.32
N LEU A 42 7.25 0.62 9.32
CA LEU A 42 6.76 1.45 8.23
C LEU A 42 7.75 1.35 7.05
N GLY A 43 7.76 0.17 6.42
CA GLY A 43 8.61 -0.10 5.27
C GLY A 43 7.96 0.42 3.99
N VAL A 44 8.72 1.17 3.19
CA VAL A 44 8.35 1.48 1.82
C VAL A 44 8.86 0.37 0.88
N PRO A 45 8.09 -0.06 -0.13
CA PRO A 45 6.72 0.38 -0.48
C PRO A 45 5.66 -0.19 0.48
N ALA A 46 4.73 0.68 0.90
CA ALA A 46 3.54 0.31 1.68
C ALA A 46 2.30 0.46 0.80
N LEU A 47 1.49 -0.59 0.71
CA LEU A 47 0.24 -0.62 -0.03
C LEU A 47 -0.91 -0.56 0.96
N TYR A 48 -1.84 0.36 0.78
CA TYR A 48 -3.02 0.50 1.63
C TYR A 48 -4.29 0.52 0.77
N ASN A 49 -5.27 -0.30 1.13
CA ASN A 49 -6.55 -0.39 0.42
C ASN A 49 -7.61 0.23 1.33
N GLU A 50 -8.15 1.37 0.90
CA GLU A 50 -9.13 2.12 1.66
C GLU A 50 -10.48 1.38 1.77
N ARG A 51 -10.80 0.51 0.80
CA ARG A 51 -12.05 -0.28 0.78
C ARG A 51 -12.03 -1.37 1.83
N THR A 52 -10.95 -2.14 1.88
CA THR A 52 -10.80 -3.27 2.82
C THR A 52 -10.15 -2.86 4.14
N LYS A 53 -9.59 -1.65 4.22
CA LYS A 53 -8.77 -1.15 5.33
C LYS A 53 -7.60 -2.08 5.67
N LYS A 54 -7.11 -2.82 4.68
CA LYS A 54 -5.95 -3.72 4.82
C LYS A 54 -4.70 -3.04 4.26
N ALA A 55 -3.58 -3.24 4.94
CA ALA A 55 -2.26 -2.83 4.49
C ALA A 55 -1.40 -4.04 4.09
N LEU A 56 -0.49 -3.84 3.15
CA LEU A 56 0.52 -4.79 2.68
C LEU A 56 1.89 -4.10 2.69
N CYS A 57 2.91 -4.71 3.30
CA CYS A 57 4.29 -4.17 3.25
C CYS A 57 5.17 -4.91 2.26
N GLY A 58 5.67 -4.16 1.29
CA GLY A 58 6.22 -4.66 0.05
C GLY A 58 7.74 -4.83 0.03
N MET A 59 8.28 -5.75 0.84
CA MET A 59 9.55 -6.39 0.50
C MET A 59 9.40 -7.86 0.09
N ARG A 60 8.28 -8.51 0.46
CA ARG A 60 7.99 -9.92 0.18
C ARG A 60 6.68 -10.16 -0.59
N VAL A 61 6.03 -9.09 -1.03
CA VAL A 61 4.72 -9.16 -1.68
C VAL A 61 4.91 -9.42 -3.17
N THR A 62 4.29 -10.47 -3.69
CA THR A 62 4.36 -10.81 -5.12
C THR A 62 3.26 -10.09 -5.91
N LYS A 63 3.38 -10.11 -7.25
CA LYS A 63 2.35 -9.59 -8.15
C LYS A 63 0.96 -10.20 -7.85
N GLU A 64 0.91 -11.50 -7.62
CA GLU A 64 -0.34 -12.23 -7.36
C GLU A 64 -1.01 -11.81 -6.04
N ASP A 65 -0.21 -11.55 -5.00
CA ASP A 65 -0.71 -11.06 -3.71
C ASP A 65 -1.35 -9.66 -3.87
N ILE A 66 -0.72 -8.79 -4.65
CA ILE A 66 -1.25 -7.45 -4.95
C ILE A 66 -2.58 -7.57 -5.71
N LEU A 67 -2.64 -8.44 -6.72
CA LEU A 67 -3.86 -8.65 -7.50
C LEU A 67 -5.01 -9.19 -6.65
N LYS A 68 -4.75 -10.19 -5.78
CA LYS A 68 -5.76 -10.72 -4.87
C LYS A 68 -6.24 -9.66 -3.89
N TRP A 69 -5.31 -8.94 -3.26
CA TRP A 69 -5.63 -7.90 -2.28
C TRP A 69 -6.39 -6.70 -2.88
N ALA A 70 -6.12 -6.35 -4.13
CA ALA A 70 -6.81 -5.24 -4.80
C ALA A 70 -8.18 -5.66 -5.37
N ARG A 71 -8.43 -6.97 -5.53
CA ARG A 71 -9.73 -7.53 -5.95
C ARG A 71 -10.66 -7.88 -4.77
N GLU A 72 -10.15 -7.95 -3.55
CA GLU A 72 -10.98 -8.05 -2.31
C GLU A 72 -11.85 -6.79 -2.11
#